data_AF-A0A259BN12-F1
#
_entry.id   AF-A0A259BN12-F1
#
_cell.length_a   1.000
_cell.length_b   1.000
_cell.length_c   1.000
_cell.angle_alpha   90.00
_cell.angle_beta   90.00
_cell.angle_gamma   90.00
#
_symmetry.space_group_name_H-M   'P 1'
#
loop_
_entity.id
_entity.type
_entity.pdbx_description
1 polymer ?
#
loop_
_entity_poly.entity_id
_entity_poly.type
_entity_poly.pdbx_seq_one_letter_code
_entity_poly.pdbx_strand_id
1 'polypeptide(L)'
;APQAADYSAVMHYLKAVAAINSDDTDAVLAKMRATPVEDFYAPGATLRADNKLYHDFYLVQVKKPDELQKPWAYYNVVEKIAAKDAYRPLSESECPLVAEKAK
;
A
#
# COMPACT_ATOMS: atom_id res chain seq x y z
N ALA A 1 8.62 -5.19 11.46
CA ALA A 1 7.60 -4.47 12.25
C ALA A 1 6.93 -3.45 11.33
N PRO A 2 5.63 -3.16 11.52
CA PRO A 2 4.80 -2.45 10.53
C PRO A 2 5.00 -0.93 10.47
N GLN A 3 5.99 -0.37 11.15
CA GLN A 3 6.10 1.09 11.36
C GLN A 3 6.19 1.91 10.06
N ALA A 4 6.81 1.37 9.01
CA ALA A 4 6.87 2.04 7.72
C ALA A 4 5.47 2.17 7.08
N ALA A 5 4.65 1.11 7.20
CA ALA A 5 3.29 1.11 6.71
C ALA A 5 2.38 2.03 7.56
N ASP A 6 2.54 2.01 8.88
CA ASP A 6 1.79 2.89 9.79
C ASP A 6 2.08 4.37 9.48
N TYR A 7 3.36 4.72 9.32
CA TYR A 7 3.77 6.07 8.94
C TYR A 7 3.14 6.50 7.61
N SER A 8 3.23 5.63 6.60
CA SER A 8 2.68 5.86 5.26
C SER A 8 1.17 6.11 5.32
N ALA A 9 0.43 5.22 5.99
CA ALA A 9 -1.02 5.29 6.10
C ALA A 9 -1.48 6.57 6.81
N VAL A 10 -0.87 6.89 7.97
CA VAL A 10 -1.21 8.10 8.73
C VAL A 10 -0.86 9.36 7.95
N MET A 11 0.31 9.39 7.28
CA MET A 11 0.71 10.53 6.46
C MET A 11 -0.24 10.74 5.29
N HIS A 12 -0.66 9.68 4.61
CA HIS A 12 -1.63 9.76 3.50
C HIS A 12 -2.99 10.28 3.97
N TYR A 13 -3.49 9.77 5.10
CA TYR A 13 -4.72 10.25 5.73
C TYR A 13 -4.64 11.75 6.08
N LEU A 14 -3.58 12.18 6.78
CA LEU A 14 -3.44 13.57 7.21
C LEU A 14 -3.29 14.52 6.01
N LYS A 15 -2.60 14.11 4.95
CA LYS A 15 -2.55 14.88 3.69
C LYS A 15 -3.92 15.01 3.05
N ALA A 16 -4.75 13.96 3.06
CA ALA A 16 -6.11 14.01 2.54
C ALA A 16 -6.99 14.96 3.37
N VAL A 17 -6.98 14.84 4.70
CA VAL A 17 -7.68 15.74 5.63
C VAL A 17 -7.28 17.19 5.40
N ALA A 18 -5.98 17.48 5.31
CA ALA A 18 -5.48 18.82 5.08
C ALA A 18 -5.93 19.39 3.71
N ALA A 19 -6.00 18.55 2.68
CA ALA A 19 -6.40 18.97 1.34
C ALA A 19 -7.90 19.30 1.21
N ILE A 20 -8.75 18.72 2.06
CA ILE A 20 -10.20 18.98 2.06
C ILE A 20 -10.69 19.80 3.25
N ASN A 21 -9.80 20.11 4.19
CA ASN A 21 -10.09 20.81 5.44
C ASN A 21 -11.24 20.17 6.24
N SER A 22 -11.25 18.84 6.33
CA SER A 22 -12.28 18.05 7.00
C SER A 22 -11.76 16.66 7.32
N ASP A 23 -12.24 16.08 8.42
CA ASP A 23 -12.07 14.68 8.81
C ASP A 23 -13.33 13.83 8.56
N ASP A 24 -14.28 14.34 7.77
CA ASP A 24 -15.44 13.57 7.31
C ASP A 24 -14.98 12.29 6.60
N THR A 25 -15.50 11.15 7.04
CA THR A 25 -14.96 9.83 6.66
C THR A 25 -15.08 9.58 5.16
N ASP A 26 -16.23 9.86 4.57
CA ASP A 26 -16.49 9.60 3.15
C ASP A 26 -15.69 10.57 2.27
N ALA A 27 -15.62 11.84 2.66
CA ALA A 27 -14.84 12.85 1.94
C ALA A 27 -13.32 12.53 1.98
N VAL A 28 -12.80 12.13 3.15
CA VAL A 28 -11.39 11.74 3.29
C VAL A 28 -11.09 10.49 2.46
N LEU A 29 -11.93 9.45 2.52
CA LEU A 29 -11.74 8.23 1.73
C LEU A 29 -11.77 8.51 0.23
N ALA A 30 -12.71 9.35 -0.23
CA ALA A 30 -12.75 9.79 -1.63
C ALA A 30 -11.46 10.50 -2.04
N LYS A 31 -10.94 11.40 -1.19
CA LYS A 31 -9.68 12.10 -1.44
C LYS A 31 -8.47 11.16 -1.45
N MET A 32 -8.40 10.23 -0.50
CA MET A 32 -7.33 9.23 -0.41
C MET A 32 -7.31 8.30 -1.62
N ARG A 33 -8.48 7.92 -2.17
CA ARG A 33 -8.59 7.12 -3.41
C ARG A 33 -8.18 7.91 -4.66
N ALA A 34 -8.50 9.19 -4.71
CA ALA A 34 -8.19 10.07 -5.84
C ALA A 34 -6.71 10.51 -5.88
N THR A 35 -5.94 10.28 -4.82
CA THR A 35 -4.56 10.76 -4.68
C THR A 35 -3.62 9.57 -4.53
N PRO A 36 -2.60 9.41 -5.41
CA PRO A 36 -1.56 8.41 -5.22
C PRO A 36 -0.81 8.62 -3.90
N VAL A 37 -0.30 7.53 -3.33
CA VAL A 37 0.62 7.55 -2.19
C VAL A 37 2.02 7.87 -2.72
N GLU A 38 2.52 9.05 -2.37
CA GLU A 38 3.86 9.52 -2.76
C GLU A 38 4.74 9.64 -1.50
N ASP A 39 5.31 8.50 -1.09
CA ASP A 39 6.20 8.39 0.06
C ASP A 39 7.29 7.30 -0.13
N PHE A 40 8.07 7.06 0.92
CA PHE A 40 9.17 6.09 0.89
C PHE A 40 8.72 4.62 0.97
N TYR A 41 7.49 4.36 1.41
CA TYR A 41 6.99 3.01 1.68
C TYR A 41 6.31 2.43 0.44
N ALA A 42 5.42 3.20 -0.20
CA ALA A 42 4.61 2.74 -1.31
C ALA A 42 4.50 3.82 -2.42
N PRO A 43 5.61 4.22 -3.05
CA PRO A 43 5.63 5.29 -4.05
C PRO A 43 4.76 4.93 -5.27
N GLY A 44 3.87 5.85 -5.66
CA GLY A 44 2.94 5.69 -6.78
C GLY A 44 1.80 4.70 -6.51
N ALA A 45 1.64 4.20 -5.28
CA ALA A 45 0.58 3.28 -4.95
C ALA A 45 -0.79 3.96 -4.93
N THR A 46 -1.86 3.20 -5.18
CA THR A 46 -3.23 3.73 -5.22
C THR A 46 -4.17 2.94 -4.33
N LEU A 47 -5.08 3.62 -3.64
CA LEU A 47 -6.15 2.95 -2.91
C LEU A 47 -7.29 2.57 -3.87
N ARG A 48 -7.49 1.27 -4.08
CA ARG A 48 -8.51 0.72 -4.98
C ARG A 48 -9.93 0.88 -4.42
N ALA A 49 -10.92 0.64 -5.27
CA ALA A 49 -12.33 0.70 -4.90
C ALA A 49 -12.74 -0.32 -3.81
N ASP A 50 -11.98 -1.41 -3.67
CA ASP A 50 -12.10 -2.42 -2.61
C ASP A 50 -11.27 -2.10 -1.35
N ASN A 51 -10.84 -0.85 -1.18
CA ASN A 51 -10.02 -0.36 -0.06
C ASN A 51 -8.65 -1.04 0.09
N LYS A 52 -8.14 -1.72 -0.94
CA LYS A 52 -6.77 -2.25 -0.94
C LYS A 52 -5.79 -1.20 -1.43
N LEU A 53 -4.71 -0.97 -0.67
CA LEU A 53 -3.55 -0.26 -1.19
C LEU A 53 -2.89 -1.16 -2.24
N TYR A 54 -2.88 -0.71 -3.50
CA TYR A 54 -2.33 -1.43 -4.64
C TYR A 54 -0.91 -0.93 -4.89
N HIS A 55 0.08 -1.73 -4.49
CA HIS A 55 1.48 -1.36 -4.52
C HIS A 55 2.38 -2.55 -4.90
N ASP A 56 3.61 -2.28 -5.30
CA ASP A 56 4.57 -3.34 -5.63
C ASP A 56 5.07 -4.04 -4.35
N PHE A 57 5.44 -5.32 -4.48
CA PHE A 57 6.07 -6.09 -3.42
C PHE A 57 7.53 -6.41 -3.75
N TYR A 58 8.31 -6.79 -2.74
CA TYR A 58 9.64 -7.33 -2.92
C TYR A 58 9.70 -8.78 -2.44
N LEU A 59 10.21 -9.66 -3.30
CA LEU A 59 10.67 -10.97 -2.88
C LEU A 59 12.05 -10.82 -2.28
N VAL A 60 12.20 -11.27 -1.04
CA VAL A 60 13.46 -11.19 -0.29
C VAL A 60 13.95 -12.56 0.12
N GLN A 61 15.27 -12.72 0.13
CA GLN A 61 15.95 -13.91 0.60
C GLN A 61 16.78 -13.56 1.83
N VAL A 62 16.68 -14.36 2.89
CA VAL A 62 17.54 -14.22 4.07
C VAL A 62 18.99 -14.51 3.69
N LYS A 63 19.89 -13.60 4.03
CA LYS A 63 21.32 -13.76 3.82
C LYS A 63 21.90 -14.87 4.68
N LYS A 64 22.98 -15.48 4.19
CA LYS A 64 23.79 -16.41 4.98
C LYS A 64 24.58 -15.65 6.06
N PRO A 65 24.99 -16.31 7.15
CA PRO A 65 25.72 -15.65 8.24
C PRO A 65 27.01 -14.92 7.82
N ASP A 66 27.73 -15.46 6.83
CA ASP A 66 28.95 -14.87 6.26
C ASP A 66 28.70 -13.63 5.38
N GLU A 67 27.46 -13.39 4.95
CA GLU A 67 27.05 -12.22 4.17
C GLU A 67 26.53 -11.07 5.05
N LEU A 68 26.46 -11.25 6.38
CA LEU A 68 25.96 -10.26 7.33
C LEU A 68 27.02 -9.19 7.63
N GLN A 69 27.12 -8.19 6.74
CA GLN A 69 28.15 -7.15 6.82
C GLN A 69 27.94 -6.13 7.96
N LYS A 70 26.70 -5.89 8.39
CA LYS A 70 26.35 -4.93 9.44
C LYS A 70 24.97 -5.22 10.04
N PRO A 71 24.66 -4.70 11.26
CA PRO A 71 23.34 -4.84 11.85
C PRO A 71 22.23 -4.45 10.87
N TRP A 72 21.12 -5.21 10.87
CA TRP A 72 19.92 -5.00 10.04
C TRP A 72 20.07 -5.26 8.54
N ALA A 73 21.25 -5.63 8.04
CA ALA A 73 21.48 -5.94 6.63
C ALA A 73 21.14 -7.41 6.27
N TYR A 74 19.93 -7.87 6.61
CA TYR A 74 19.57 -9.29 6.63
C TYR A 74 19.10 -9.91 5.31
N TYR A 75 18.70 -9.08 4.33
CA TYR A 75 18.01 -9.56 3.14
C TYR A 75 18.73 -9.21 1.86
N ASN A 76 18.68 -10.13 0.89
CA ASN A 76 18.88 -9.84 -0.52
C ASN A 76 17.51 -9.57 -1.17
N VAL A 77 17.39 -8.52 -1.98
CA VAL A 77 16.22 -8.32 -2.83
C VAL A 77 16.40 -9.20 -4.06
N VAL A 78 15.52 -10.18 -4.22
CA VAL A 78 15.55 -11.13 -5.34
C VAL A 78 14.80 -10.55 -6.52
N GLU A 79 13.62 -9.98 -6.26
CA GLU A 79 12.73 -9.46 -7.30
C GLU A 79 11.83 -8.36 -6.74
N LYS A 80 11.48 -7.41 -7.61
CA LYS A 80 10.37 -6.48 -7.40
C LYS A 80 9.15 -7.00 -8.17
N ILE A 81 8.12 -7.41 -7.45
CA ILE A 81 6.87 -7.95 -8.01
C ILE A 81 5.91 -6.77 -8.23
N ALA A 82 5.52 -6.54 -9.48
CA ALA A 82 4.59 -5.46 -9.79
C ALA A 82 3.20 -5.71 -9.19
N ALA A 83 2.50 -4.65 -8.79
CA ALA A 83 1.16 -4.74 -8.19
C ALA A 83 0.17 -5.54 -9.07
N LYS A 84 0.26 -5.43 -10.40
CA LYS A 84 -0.60 -6.19 -11.32
C LYS A 84 -0.43 -7.71 -11.25
N ASP A 85 0.73 -8.17 -10.81
CA ASP A 85 1.08 -9.58 -10.72
C ASP A 85 0.88 -10.11 -9.29
N ALA A 86 0.90 -9.23 -8.29
CA ALA A 86 0.71 -9.57 -6.87
C ALA A 86 -0.76 -9.57 -6.42
N TYR A 87 -1.65 -8.87 -7.12
CA TYR A 87 -3.06 -8.74 -6.74
C TYR A 87 -3.96 -9.34 -7.80
N ARG A 88 -5.08 -9.91 -7.36
CA ARG A 88 -6.17 -10.26 -8.29
C ARG A 88 -6.73 -8.98 -8.96
N PRO A 89 -7.16 -9.08 -10.22
CA PRO A 89 -7.91 -8.02 -10.88
C PRO A 89 -9.09 -7.55 -10.03
N LEU A 90 -9.45 -6.26 -10.13
CA LEU A 90 -10.59 -5.72 -9.37
C LEU A 90 -11.91 -6.42 -9.72
N SER A 91 -12.06 -6.88 -10.96
CA SER A 91 -13.21 -7.68 -11.42
C SER A 91 -13.37 -9.02 -10.70
N GLU A 92 -12.32 -9.53 -10.06
CA GLU A 92 -12.33 -10.78 -9.28
C GLU A 92 -12.38 -10.52 -7.78
N SER A 93 -12.61 -9.27 -7.36
CA SER A 93 -12.70 -8.91 -5.94
C SER A 93 -14.02 -9.39 -5.35
N GLU A 94 -13.93 -10.15 -4.26
CA GLU A 94 -15.09 -10.60 -3.46
C GLU A 94 -15.59 -9.52 -2.49
N CYS A 95 -14.98 -8.32 -2.50
CA CYS A 95 -15.37 -7.22 -1.63
C CYS A 95 -16.78 -6.71 -2.00
N PRO A 96 -17.72 -6.64 -1.06
CA PRO A 96 -19.07 -6.13 -1.32
C PRO A 96 -19.11 -4.71 -1.89
N LEU A 97 -18.09 -3.89 -1.66
CA LEU A 97 -18.03 -2.53 -2.20
C LEU A 97 -17.87 -2.47 -3.73
N VAL A 98 -17.48 -3.59 -4.36
CA VAL A 98 -17.22 -3.67 -5.80
C VAL A 98 -17.86 -4.89 -6.48
N ALA A 99 -18.27 -5.90 -5.71
CA ALA A 99 -19.00 -7.05 -6.23
C ALA A 99 -20.44 -6.66 -6.52
N GLU A 100 -20.95 -6.98 -7.72
CA GLU A 100 -22.34 -6.67 -8.13
C GLU A 100 -23.42 -7.29 -7.22
N LYS A 101 -23.07 -8.26 -6.37
CA LYS A 101 -23.98 -8.96 -5.44
C LYS A 101 -24.27 -8.22 -4.14
N ALA A 102 -23.78 -6.99 -3.95
CA ALA A 102 -23.96 -6.22 -2.72
C ALA A 102 -25.13 -5.21 -2.75
N LYS A 103 -26.04 -5.35 -3.71
CA LYS A 103 -27.36 -4.70 -3.69
C LYS A 103 -28.44 -5.69 -3.30
#